data_AF-A0A7A6R2Z1-F1
#
_entry.id   AF-A0A7A6R2Z1-F1
#
_cell.length_a   1.000
_cell.length_b   1.000
_cell.length_c   1.000
_cell.angle_alpha   90.00
_cell.angle_beta   90.00
_cell.angle_gamma   90.00
#
_symmetry.space_group_name_H-M   'P 1'
#
loop_
_entity.id
_entity.type
_entity.pdbx_description
1 polymer ?
#
loop_
_entity_poly.entity_id
_entity_poly.type
_entity_poly.pdbx_seq_one_letter_code
_entity_poly.pdbx_strand_id
1 'polypeptide(L)'
;GSQQVSRNYHLRGRILQVPSNYNPQTRQYSGIWDGTLKPAYSNNMAWCLWDMLTHPRYGMGKRLGAADVDKWALYVIGQYCDQSVPDGFGGTEPRITCNAYLTTQRKAWDVLSDFCSAMRCMPVWNGQTLTFVQDRPSDKVWTYNRSNVVMPDDGAPFRYSFSALKDRHNAVEVNWIDPDNGWETATELVEDTQAIARYGRNVTKMDAFGCTSRGQAHRAGLWLIKTELLETQTVDFSVGAEGLRHVPGDVIEICDDDYAGISTGGRVLAVNSQTRTLTLDREITLPSSGTTLISLVDGSGNPVSVEVQSVTDGVKVKVSRVPDGVAEYSVWGLKLPTLRQRLFRCVSIRENDDGTYAITAVQHVPEKETIVDNGAHFDGEQSGTVNGVTPPAVQHLTAEVTADSGEYQVLARWDTPKVVKGVSFMLRLTVAADDGSERLVSTARTTETTYR
;
A
#
# COMPACT_ATOMS: atom_id res chain seq x y z
N GLY A 1 -50.17 -5.57 16.13
CA GLY A 1 -49.12 -6.21 15.33
C GLY A 1 -47.79 -5.87 15.94
N SER A 2 -47.08 -6.86 16.48
CA SER A 2 -45.75 -6.66 17.06
C SER A 2 -44.73 -6.50 15.93
N GLN A 3 -44.53 -5.27 15.46
CA GLN A 3 -43.34 -4.96 14.66
C GLN A 3 -42.13 -5.12 15.57
N GLN A 4 -41.33 -6.15 15.30
CA GLN A 4 -40.03 -6.34 15.92
C GLN A 4 -39.17 -5.12 15.57
N VAL A 5 -38.80 -4.34 16.58
CA VAL A 5 -37.86 -3.21 16.41
C VAL A 5 -36.52 -3.76 15.92
N SER A 6 -36.09 -3.40 14.72
CA SER A 6 -34.75 -3.77 14.23
C SER A 6 -33.71 -2.96 15.00
N ARG A 7 -32.88 -3.65 15.79
CA ARG A 7 -31.74 -3.03 16.49
C ARG A 7 -30.45 -3.37 15.76
N ASN A 8 -29.70 -2.35 15.38
CA ASN A 8 -28.37 -2.49 14.82
C ASN A 8 -27.33 -2.44 15.95
N TYR A 9 -26.36 -3.34 15.94
CA TYR A 9 -25.30 -3.42 16.94
C TYR A 9 -23.94 -3.24 16.28
N HIS A 10 -23.10 -2.36 16.83
CA HIS A 10 -21.69 -2.31 16.49
C HIS A 10 -20.94 -3.27 17.41
N LEU A 11 -20.44 -4.37 16.85
CA LEU A 11 -19.80 -5.44 17.61
C LEU A 11 -18.33 -5.55 17.23
N ARG A 12 -17.49 -5.76 18.26
CA ARG A 12 -16.15 -6.31 18.01
C ARG A 12 -16.32 -7.74 17.52
N GLY A 13 -15.71 -8.04 16.39
CA GLY A 13 -15.75 -9.34 15.77
C GLY A 13 -14.94 -10.38 16.55
N ARG A 14 -14.20 -11.19 15.81
CA ARG A 14 -13.52 -12.37 16.35
C ARG A 14 -12.32 -12.03 17.23
N ILE A 15 -12.08 -12.85 18.26
CA ILE A 15 -10.79 -12.89 18.99
C ILE A 15 -9.78 -13.67 18.14
N LEU A 16 -8.68 -13.00 17.78
CA LEU A 16 -7.60 -13.54 16.94
C LEU A 16 -6.42 -13.95 17.82
N GLN A 17 -5.50 -14.72 17.25
CA GLN A 17 -4.17 -14.92 17.82
C GLN A 17 -3.24 -13.83 17.28
N VAL A 18 -2.74 -12.96 18.16
CA VAL A 18 -1.85 -11.84 17.82
C VAL A 18 -0.54 -11.95 18.59
N PRO A 19 0.55 -11.26 18.20
CA PRO A 19 1.83 -11.31 18.92
C PRO A 19 1.66 -10.99 20.40
N SER A 20 2.35 -11.75 21.24
CA SER A 20 2.41 -11.53 22.68
C SER A 20 2.81 -10.09 23.04
N ASN A 21 3.69 -9.49 22.25
CA ASN A 21 4.20 -8.14 22.42
C ASN A 21 3.39 -7.03 21.73
N TYR A 22 2.30 -7.38 21.05
CA TYR A 22 1.43 -6.42 20.35
C TYR A 22 0.27 -5.97 21.24
N ASN A 23 0.01 -4.66 21.32
CA ASN A 23 -1.19 -4.11 21.91
C ASN A 23 -2.16 -3.68 20.80
N PRO A 24 -3.27 -4.40 20.57
CA PRO A 24 -4.19 -4.09 19.47
C PRO A 24 -5.04 -2.83 19.70
N GLN A 25 -5.11 -2.30 20.93
CA GLN A 25 -5.82 -1.06 21.20
C GLN A 25 -4.97 0.16 20.84
N THR A 26 -3.69 0.14 21.22
CA THR A 26 -2.75 1.23 20.94
C THR A 26 -1.99 1.05 19.63
N ARG A 27 -2.09 -0.14 19.00
CA ARG A 27 -1.36 -0.56 17.80
C ARG A 27 0.17 -0.55 17.93
N GLN A 28 0.67 -0.70 19.16
CA GLN A 28 2.09 -0.66 19.46
C GLN A 28 2.67 -2.05 19.70
N TYR A 29 3.92 -2.23 19.30
CA TYR A 29 4.71 -3.44 19.50
C TYR A 29 5.85 -3.10 20.47
N SER A 30 6.00 -3.85 21.56
CA SER A 30 6.98 -3.54 22.61
C SER A 30 8.06 -4.61 22.73
N GLY A 31 9.33 -4.21 22.65
CA GLY A 31 10.47 -5.14 22.74
C GLY A 31 10.57 -6.12 21.57
N ILE A 32 11.48 -7.09 21.70
CA ILE A 32 11.70 -8.14 20.70
C ILE A 32 10.61 -9.20 20.87
N TRP A 33 9.93 -9.55 19.78
CA TRP A 33 8.95 -10.62 19.79
C TRP A 33 9.63 -11.99 19.80
N ASP A 34 9.19 -12.87 20.72
CA ASP A 34 9.69 -14.24 20.88
C ASP A 34 8.95 -15.26 19.99
N GLY A 35 8.00 -14.80 19.16
CA GLY A 35 7.19 -15.64 18.30
C GLY A 35 5.95 -16.24 18.98
N THR A 36 5.68 -15.92 20.25
CA THR A 36 4.48 -16.41 20.96
C THR A 36 3.24 -15.56 20.64
N LEU A 37 2.07 -16.18 20.68
CA LEU A 37 0.79 -15.53 20.37
C LEU A 37 -0.10 -15.45 21.61
N LYS A 38 -0.96 -14.44 21.66
CA LYS A 38 -2.00 -14.26 22.69
C LYS A 38 -3.36 -14.00 22.06
N PRO A 39 -4.46 -14.40 22.71
CA PRO A 39 -5.81 -14.09 22.24
C PRO A 39 -6.13 -12.61 22.46
N ALA A 40 -6.49 -11.89 21.41
CA ALA A 40 -7.03 -10.53 21.50
C ALA A 40 -7.89 -10.17 20.29
N TYR A 41 -8.80 -9.20 20.44
CA TYR A 41 -9.47 -8.58 19.30
C TYR A 41 -8.50 -7.65 18.58
N SER A 42 -8.41 -7.74 17.25
CA SER A 42 -7.69 -6.81 16.39
C SER A 42 -8.37 -6.76 15.02
N ASN A 43 -8.29 -5.61 14.35
CA ASN A 43 -8.66 -5.43 12.95
C ASN A 43 -7.45 -5.14 12.06
N ASN A 44 -6.24 -5.50 12.51
CA ASN A 44 -5.05 -5.48 11.68
C ASN A 44 -5.14 -6.62 10.64
N MET A 45 -5.03 -6.26 9.36
CA MET A 45 -5.22 -7.15 8.22
C MET A 45 -4.30 -8.39 8.27
N ALA A 46 -3.05 -8.25 8.74
CA ALA A 46 -2.10 -9.35 8.81
C ALA A 46 -2.53 -10.44 9.81
N TRP A 47 -3.06 -10.02 10.97
CA TRP A 47 -3.53 -10.95 12.01
C TRP A 47 -4.90 -11.55 11.66
N CYS A 48 -5.74 -10.82 10.92
CA CYS A 48 -6.94 -11.38 10.30
C CYS A 48 -6.59 -12.47 9.28
N LEU A 49 -5.55 -12.25 8.45
CA LEU A 49 -5.06 -13.26 7.51
C LEU A 49 -4.46 -14.48 8.24
N TRP A 50 -3.67 -14.27 9.29
CA TRP A 50 -3.13 -15.36 10.10
C TRP A 50 -4.23 -16.29 10.63
N ASP A 51 -5.29 -15.72 11.19
CA ASP A 51 -6.44 -16.48 11.68
C ASP A 51 -7.18 -17.20 10.53
N MET A 52 -7.37 -16.56 9.38
CA MET A 52 -7.96 -17.19 8.20
C MET A 52 -7.13 -18.40 7.71
N LEU A 53 -5.80 -18.30 7.74
CA LEU A 53 -4.93 -19.39 7.27
C LEU A 53 -4.86 -20.55 8.26
N THR A 54 -4.79 -20.26 9.56
CA THR A 54 -4.47 -21.27 10.58
C THR A 54 -5.70 -21.86 11.28
N HIS A 55 -6.87 -21.23 11.17
CA HIS A 55 -8.04 -21.69 11.92
C HIS A 55 -8.67 -22.95 11.31
N PRO A 56 -8.87 -24.04 12.08
CA PRO A 56 -9.29 -25.34 11.55
C PRO A 56 -10.76 -25.42 11.12
N ARG A 57 -11.61 -24.49 11.58
CA ARG A 57 -13.07 -24.57 11.35
C ARG A 57 -13.54 -23.96 10.02
N TYR A 58 -13.10 -22.75 9.72
CA TYR A 58 -13.55 -21.95 8.56
C TYR A 58 -12.39 -21.49 7.68
N GLY A 59 -11.16 -21.66 8.17
CA GLY A 59 -9.94 -21.26 7.50
C GLY A 59 -9.26 -22.42 6.80
N MET A 60 -7.99 -22.22 6.47
CA MET A 60 -7.14 -23.25 5.86
C MET A 60 -6.47 -24.17 6.89
N GLY A 61 -6.80 -24.06 8.19
CA GLY A 61 -6.11 -24.74 9.29
C GLY A 61 -6.10 -26.27 9.28
N LYS A 62 -6.97 -26.90 8.45
CA LYS A 62 -6.93 -28.36 8.21
C LYS A 62 -5.90 -28.78 7.14
N ARG A 63 -5.43 -27.83 6.34
CA ARG A 63 -4.49 -28.03 5.22
C ARG A 63 -3.16 -27.35 5.43
N LEU A 64 -3.15 -26.21 6.12
CA LEU A 64 -1.98 -25.45 6.54
C LEU A 64 -1.96 -25.38 8.07
N GLY A 65 -0.94 -25.95 8.68
CA GLY A 65 -0.65 -25.75 10.09
C GLY A 65 -0.03 -24.37 10.33
N ALA A 66 -0.02 -23.94 11.59
CA ALA A 66 0.67 -22.70 11.98
C ALA A 66 2.18 -22.72 11.68
N ALA A 67 2.79 -23.91 11.58
CA ALA A 67 4.19 -24.08 11.18
C ALA A 67 4.40 -23.87 9.67
N ASP A 68 3.35 -24.01 8.86
CA ASP A 68 3.43 -23.87 7.40
C ASP A 68 3.24 -22.42 6.94
N VAL A 69 3.01 -21.49 7.87
CA VAL A 69 2.77 -20.06 7.59
C VAL A 69 3.87 -19.23 8.24
N ASP A 70 4.53 -18.38 7.45
CA ASP A 70 5.58 -17.50 7.93
C ASP A 70 5.03 -16.35 8.77
N LYS A 71 4.95 -16.59 10.08
CA LYS A 71 4.51 -15.58 11.05
C LYS A 71 5.44 -14.38 11.16
N TRP A 72 6.71 -14.52 10.76
CA TRP A 72 7.70 -13.43 10.85
C TRP A 72 7.49 -12.42 9.74
N ALA A 73 7.23 -12.89 8.50
CA ALA A 73 6.80 -12.02 7.41
C ALA A 73 5.50 -11.28 7.75
N LEU A 74 4.49 -11.99 8.29
CA LEU A 74 3.24 -11.37 8.72
C LEU A 74 3.42 -10.40 9.89
N TYR A 75 4.40 -10.60 10.76
CA TYR A 75 4.71 -9.66 11.83
C TYR A 75 5.18 -8.31 11.29
N VAL A 76 6.09 -8.33 10.30
CA VAL A 76 6.57 -7.10 9.63
C VAL A 76 5.43 -6.40 8.88
N ILE A 77 4.60 -7.17 8.16
CA ILE A 77 3.41 -6.63 7.47
C ILE A 77 2.39 -6.08 8.48
N GLY A 78 2.24 -6.73 9.64
CA GLY A 78 1.38 -6.27 10.72
C GLY A 78 1.82 -4.91 11.26
N GLN A 79 3.12 -4.73 11.48
CA GLN A 79 3.69 -3.43 11.85
C GLN A 79 3.45 -2.38 10.76
N TYR A 80 3.60 -2.75 9.49
CA TYR A 80 3.32 -1.88 8.35
C TYR A 80 1.84 -1.42 8.31
N CYS A 81 0.89 -2.32 8.55
CA CYS A 81 -0.54 -2.01 8.58
C CYS A 81 -0.91 -1.03 9.71
N ASP A 82 -0.21 -1.11 10.84
CA ASP A 82 -0.45 -0.28 12.03
C ASP A 82 0.26 1.08 11.99
N GLN A 83 1.10 1.37 10.97
CA GLN A 83 1.74 2.69 10.86
C GLN A 83 0.69 3.79 10.73
N SER A 84 0.89 4.89 11.47
CA SER A 84 0.00 6.05 11.45
C SER A 84 0.28 6.89 10.21
N VAL A 85 -0.75 7.10 9.38
CA VAL A 85 -0.69 7.87 8.13
C VAL A 85 -1.81 8.91 8.10
N PRO A 86 -1.70 9.99 7.30
CA PRO A 86 -2.78 10.97 7.14
C PRO A 86 -4.11 10.33 6.69
N ASP A 87 -5.21 10.75 7.32
CA ASP A 87 -6.57 10.27 7.00
C ASP A 87 -7.24 11.07 5.86
N GLY A 88 -6.62 12.17 5.44
CA GLY A 88 -7.12 13.12 4.43
C GLY A 88 -8.05 14.21 4.98
N PHE A 89 -8.49 14.10 6.23
CA PHE A 89 -9.33 15.10 6.93
C PHE A 89 -8.53 15.99 7.90
N GLY A 90 -7.21 15.82 7.95
CA GLY A 90 -6.28 16.55 8.84
C GLY A 90 -5.89 15.78 10.10
N GLY A 91 -6.37 14.55 10.26
CA GLY A 91 -5.97 13.61 11.31
C GLY A 91 -5.06 12.51 10.78
N THR A 92 -4.94 11.44 11.56
CA THR A 92 -4.18 10.23 11.18
C THR A 92 -4.96 8.97 11.50
N GLU A 93 -4.74 7.94 10.70
CA GLU A 93 -5.31 6.61 10.87
C GLU A 93 -4.24 5.52 10.67
N PRO A 94 -4.45 4.29 11.17
CA PRO A 94 -3.64 3.15 10.75
C PRO A 94 -3.70 2.97 9.22
N ARG A 95 -2.55 2.66 8.60
CA ARG A 95 -2.44 2.55 7.15
C ARG A 95 -3.45 1.57 6.54
N ILE A 96 -3.60 0.39 7.14
CA ILE A 96 -4.47 -0.68 6.65
C ILE A 96 -5.22 -1.32 7.82
N THR A 97 -6.55 -1.28 7.74
CA THR A 97 -7.44 -2.00 8.64
C THR A 97 -8.38 -2.92 7.87
N CYS A 98 -8.89 -3.94 8.57
CA CYS A 98 -9.77 -4.96 8.04
C CYS A 98 -11.00 -5.14 8.90
N ASN A 99 -12.14 -4.64 8.42
CA ASN A 99 -13.44 -4.85 9.04
C ASN A 99 -14.35 -5.64 8.09
N ALA A 100 -13.87 -6.80 7.63
CA ALA A 100 -14.59 -7.69 6.73
C ALA A 100 -15.57 -8.63 7.49
N TYR A 101 -16.73 -8.89 6.88
CA TYR A 101 -17.68 -9.89 7.34
C TYR A 101 -17.91 -10.95 6.26
N LEU A 102 -17.45 -12.18 6.50
CA LEU A 102 -17.48 -13.29 5.54
C LEU A 102 -18.66 -14.22 5.85
N THR A 103 -19.72 -14.15 5.04
CA THR A 103 -20.95 -14.95 5.23
C THR A 103 -21.10 -16.08 4.23
N THR A 104 -20.47 -15.97 3.06
CA THR A 104 -20.59 -16.92 1.96
C THR A 104 -19.34 -17.76 1.82
N GLN A 105 -19.52 -19.00 1.37
CA GLN A 105 -18.40 -19.86 1.04
C GLN A 105 -17.74 -19.38 -0.25
N ARG A 106 -16.44 -19.11 -0.19
CA ARG A 106 -15.61 -18.70 -1.34
C ARG A 106 -14.41 -19.62 -1.49
N LYS A 107 -13.78 -19.62 -2.67
CA LYS A 107 -12.52 -20.34 -2.85
C LYS A 107 -11.47 -19.72 -1.95
N ALA A 108 -10.71 -20.56 -1.26
CA ALA A 108 -9.70 -20.09 -0.30
C ALA A 108 -8.65 -19.18 -0.96
N TRP A 109 -8.26 -19.49 -2.20
CA TRP A 109 -7.33 -18.66 -2.97
C TRP A 109 -7.87 -17.26 -3.24
N ASP A 110 -9.16 -17.12 -3.58
CA ASP A 110 -9.77 -15.80 -3.83
C ASP A 110 -9.75 -14.96 -2.55
N VAL A 111 -10.10 -15.57 -1.40
CA VAL A 111 -10.07 -14.86 -0.11
C VAL A 111 -8.64 -14.49 0.28
N LEU A 112 -7.67 -15.39 0.11
CA LEU A 112 -6.25 -15.11 0.32
C LEU A 112 -5.77 -13.95 -0.56
N SER A 113 -6.16 -13.96 -1.83
CA SER A 113 -5.84 -12.89 -2.78
C SER A 113 -6.42 -11.55 -2.35
N ASP A 114 -7.63 -11.51 -1.80
CA ASP A 114 -8.24 -10.27 -1.29
C ASP A 114 -7.43 -9.67 -0.12
N PHE A 115 -7.05 -10.52 0.86
CA PHE A 115 -6.18 -10.11 1.97
C PHE A 115 -4.83 -9.60 1.48
N CYS A 116 -4.20 -10.35 0.57
CA CYS A 116 -2.89 -10.01 0.03
C CYS A 116 -2.92 -8.73 -0.82
N SER A 117 -3.95 -8.54 -1.65
CA SER A 117 -4.20 -7.34 -2.44
C SER A 117 -4.28 -6.09 -1.54
N ALA A 118 -5.08 -6.15 -0.47
CA ALA A 118 -5.23 -5.04 0.45
C ALA A 118 -3.92 -4.68 1.16
N MET A 119 -3.10 -5.68 1.51
CA MET A 119 -1.78 -5.48 2.13
C MET A 119 -0.65 -5.19 1.14
N ARG A 120 -0.95 -5.19 -0.17
CA ARG A 120 0.05 -5.02 -1.25
C ARG A 120 1.15 -6.09 -1.16
N CYS A 121 0.78 -7.32 -0.84
CA CYS A 121 1.72 -8.43 -0.77
C CYS A 121 1.34 -9.57 -1.70
N MET A 122 2.31 -10.43 -1.99
CA MET A 122 2.15 -11.65 -2.77
C MET A 122 2.44 -12.85 -1.87
N PRO A 123 1.54 -13.85 -1.81
CA PRO A 123 1.82 -15.11 -1.13
C PRO A 123 2.78 -15.95 -1.98
N VAL A 124 3.88 -16.41 -1.40
CA VAL A 124 4.91 -17.22 -2.07
C VAL A 124 5.18 -18.47 -1.26
N TRP A 125 5.25 -19.62 -1.93
CA TRP A 125 5.73 -20.85 -1.31
C TRP A 125 7.25 -20.94 -1.48
N ASN A 126 8.00 -20.81 -0.39
CA ASN A 126 9.48 -20.81 -0.44
C ASN A 126 10.10 -22.22 -0.35
N GLY A 127 9.29 -23.27 -0.47
CA GLY A 127 9.71 -24.67 -0.32
C GLY A 127 9.54 -25.23 1.09
N GLN A 128 9.40 -24.38 2.12
CA GLN A 128 9.18 -24.79 3.51
C GLN A 128 7.87 -24.24 4.08
N THR A 129 7.61 -22.96 3.86
CA THR A 129 6.46 -22.24 4.42
C THR A 129 5.83 -21.32 3.37
N LEU A 130 4.55 -21.03 3.54
CA LEU A 130 3.87 -19.94 2.86
C LEU A 130 4.33 -18.61 3.48
N THR A 131 5.15 -17.86 2.73
CA THR A 131 5.65 -16.53 3.10
C THR A 131 4.97 -15.43 2.30
N PHE A 132 5.16 -14.18 2.73
CA PHE A 132 4.48 -13.02 2.17
C PHE A 132 5.48 -11.94 1.80
N VAL A 133 5.51 -11.62 0.50
CA VAL A 133 6.39 -10.62 -0.06
C VAL A 133 5.59 -9.33 -0.24
N GLN A 134 5.90 -8.30 0.52
CA GLN A 134 5.17 -7.03 0.47
C GLN A 134 5.87 -6.01 -0.45
N ASP A 135 5.09 -5.35 -1.31
CA ASP A 135 5.55 -4.19 -2.06
C ASP A 135 5.60 -2.96 -1.14
N ARG A 136 6.77 -2.77 -0.54
CA ARG A 136 7.10 -1.62 0.32
C ARG A 136 8.52 -1.13 0.03
N PRO A 137 8.86 0.13 0.36
CA PRO A 137 10.24 0.59 0.34
C PRO A 137 11.14 -0.37 1.10
N SER A 138 12.18 -0.85 0.42
CA SER A 138 13.15 -1.81 0.94
C SER A 138 14.52 -1.43 0.41
N ASP A 139 15.55 -1.66 1.21
CA ASP A 139 16.92 -1.49 0.74
C ASP A 139 17.20 -2.50 -0.38
N LYS A 140 18.03 -2.10 -1.33
CA LYS A 140 18.49 -3.02 -2.36
C LYS A 140 19.31 -4.14 -1.71
N VAL A 141 19.16 -5.35 -2.24
CA VAL A 141 19.94 -6.54 -1.81
C VAL A 141 21.21 -6.67 -2.64
N TRP A 142 21.19 -6.24 -3.91
CA TRP A 142 22.33 -6.41 -4.83
C TRP A 142 22.35 -5.37 -5.95
N THR A 143 23.51 -5.27 -6.60
CA THR A 143 23.73 -4.44 -7.78
C THR A 143 24.13 -5.33 -8.94
N TYR A 144 23.42 -5.22 -10.06
CA TYR A 144 23.76 -5.83 -11.33
C TYR A 144 24.27 -4.78 -12.31
N ASN A 145 25.31 -5.14 -13.04
CA ASN A 145 25.90 -4.36 -14.11
C ASN A 145 26.41 -5.33 -15.20
N ARG A 146 26.92 -4.79 -16.30
CA ARG A 146 27.40 -5.61 -17.42
C ARG A 146 28.47 -6.65 -17.05
N SER A 147 29.20 -6.46 -15.95
CA SER A 147 30.29 -7.35 -15.53
C SER A 147 29.85 -8.55 -14.67
N ASN A 148 28.58 -8.61 -14.26
CA ASN A 148 28.03 -9.73 -13.49
C ASN A 148 26.71 -10.28 -14.05
N VAL A 149 26.39 -9.91 -15.28
CA VAL A 149 25.29 -10.46 -16.07
C VAL A 149 25.88 -11.30 -17.20
N VAL A 150 25.22 -12.41 -17.51
CA VAL A 150 25.57 -13.28 -18.64
C VAL A 150 25.30 -12.51 -19.92
N MET A 151 26.33 -12.33 -20.73
CA MET A 151 26.21 -11.63 -22.00
C MET A 151 25.52 -12.52 -23.03
N PRO A 152 24.36 -12.13 -23.57
CA PRO A 152 23.73 -12.85 -24.67
C PRO A 152 24.43 -12.58 -26.01
N ASP A 153 24.16 -13.42 -27.00
CA ASP A 153 24.75 -13.34 -28.35
C ASP A 153 24.46 -12.02 -29.09
N ASP A 154 23.31 -11.39 -28.81
CA ASP A 154 22.93 -10.09 -29.36
C ASP A 154 23.64 -8.91 -28.67
N GLY A 155 24.44 -9.17 -27.64
CA GLY A 155 25.27 -8.19 -26.94
C GLY A 155 24.53 -7.28 -25.96
N ALA A 156 23.22 -7.47 -25.75
CA ALA A 156 22.39 -6.63 -24.88
C ALA A 156 22.13 -7.31 -23.52
N PRO A 157 22.87 -6.96 -22.44
CA PRO A 157 22.78 -7.67 -21.16
C PRO A 157 21.42 -7.51 -20.46
N PHE A 158 20.75 -6.37 -20.66
CA PHE A 158 19.45 -6.06 -20.05
C PHE A 158 18.41 -5.83 -21.14
N ARG A 159 17.30 -6.57 -21.10
CA ARG A 159 16.18 -6.39 -22.03
C ARG A 159 15.04 -5.69 -21.32
N TYR A 160 14.72 -4.47 -21.74
CA TYR A 160 13.63 -3.69 -21.17
C TYR A 160 12.36 -3.82 -22.00
N SER A 161 11.24 -4.04 -21.32
CA SER A 161 9.90 -3.90 -21.88
C SER A 161 9.11 -2.86 -21.09
N PHE A 162 8.12 -2.25 -21.73
CA PHE A 162 7.31 -1.19 -21.13
C PHE A 162 5.84 -1.58 -21.18
N SER A 163 5.09 -1.27 -20.12
CA SER A 163 3.64 -1.40 -20.14
C SER A 163 3.04 -0.52 -21.23
N ALA A 164 2.02 -0.98 -21.96
CA ALA A 164 1.42 -0.17 -23.00
C ALA A 164 0.62 0.99 -22.39
N LEU A 165 0.60 2.16 -23.06
CA LEU A 165 -0.09 3.33 -22.52
C LEU A 165 -1.59 3.09 -22.25
N LYS A 166 -2.25 2.27 -23.09
CA LYS A 166 -3.65 1.88 -22.92
C LYS A 166 -3.93 1.08 -21.64
N ASP A 167 -2.91 0.40 -21.11
CA ASP A 167 -3.00 -0.43 -19.91
C ASP A 167 -2.63 0.38 -18.65
N ARG A 168 -2.32 1.68 -18.80
CA ARG A 168 -2.02 2.62 -17.71
C ARG A 168 -3.24 3.49 -17.43
N HIS A 169 -3.96 3.14 -16.40
CA HIS A 169 -5.09 3.87 -15.86
C HIS A 169 -4.62 5.07 -15.04
N ASN A 170 -5.40 6.14 -15.10
CA ASN A 170 -5.15 7.39 -14.38
C ASN A 170 -6.37 7.87 -13.58
N ALA A 171 -7.42 7.04 -13.55
CA ALA A 171 -8.61 7.21 -12.72
C ALA A 171 -9.06 5.84 -12.18
N VAL A 172 -9.46 5.79 -10.92
CA VAL A 172 -9.92 4.56 -10.26
C VAL A 172 -11.19 4.86 -9.46
N GLU A 173 -12.23 4.05 -9.69
CA GLU A 173 -13.40 3.97 -8.82
C GLU A 173 -13.17 2.87 -7.78
N VAL A 174 -12.96 3.27 -6.53
CA VAL A 174 -12.68 2.38 -5.40
C VAL A 174 -13.95 2.18 -4.58
N ASN A 175 -14.48 0.97 -4.56
CA ASN A 175 -15.59 0.63 -3.67
C ASN A 175 -15.08 0.31 -2.26
N TRP A 176 -15.74 0.86 -1.25
CA TRP A 176 -15.46 0.63 0.16
C TRP A 176 -16.76 0.68 0.98
N ILE A 177 -16.73 0.22 2.23
CA ILE A 177 -17.91 0.22 3.10
C ILE A 177 -17.91 1.48 3.96
N ASP A 178 -18.92 2.34 3.82
CA ASP A 178 -18.96 3.63 4.50
C ASP A 178 -19.76 3.56 5.82
N PRO A 179 -19.10 3.64 6.99
CA PRO A 179 -19.79 3.64 8.28
C PRO A 179 -20.70 4.85 8.49
N ASP A 180 -20.38 6.00 7.87
CA ASP A 180 -21.16 7.24 7.95
C ASP A 180 -22.39 7.22 7.02
N ASN A 181 -22.43 6.27 6.07
CA ASN A 181 -23.55 6.00 5.17
C ASN A 181 -24.23 4.65 5.49
N GLY A 182 -24.37 4.34 6.78
CA GLY A 182 -25.11 3.16 7.24
C GLY A 182 -24.46 1.82 6.87
N TRP A 183 -23.14 1.79 6.72
CA TRP A 183 -22.35 0.60 6.33
C TRP A 183 -22.68 0.06 4.93
N GLU A 184 -23.18 0.93 4.04
CA GLU A 184 -23.40 0.60 2.64
C GLU A 184 -22.11 0.74 1.82
N THR A 185 -22.12 0.14 0.63
CA THR A 185 -21.00 0.33 -0.31
C THR A 185 -21.04 1.74 -0.88
N ALA A 186 -19.94 2.46 -0.73
CA ALA A 186 -19.69 3.76 -1.34
C ALA A 186 -18.53 3.66 -2.34
N THR A 187 -18.47 4.59 -3.29
CA THR A 187 -17.42 4.64 -4.30
C THR A 187 -16.62 5.93 -4.15
N GLU A 188 -15.34 5.79 -3.84
CA GLU A 188 -14.35 6.88 -3.87
C GLU A 188 -13.72 6.95 -5.26
N LEU A 189 -13.73 8.13 -5.87
CA LEU A 189 -13.07 8.37 -7.15
C LEU A 189 -11.69 8.99 -6.91
N VAL A 190 -10.66 8.30 -7.38
CA VAL A 190 -9.26 8.77 -7.30
C VAL A 190 -8.77 9.06 -8.71
N GLU A 191 -8.23 10.25 -8.95
CA GLU A 191 -7.80 10.69 -10.27
C GLU A 191 -6.44 11.39 -10.23
N ASP A 192 -5.62 11.13 -11.24
CA ASP A 192 -4.39 11.90 -11.49
C ASP A 192 -4.66 12.93 -12.59
N THR A 193 -4.98 14.15 -12.19
CA THR A 193 -5.37 15.23 -13.09
C THR A 193 -4.29 15.59 -14.11
N GLN A 194 -3.00 15.48 -13.74
CA GLN A 194 -1.88 15.75 -14.64
C GLN A 194 -1.77 14.66 -15.72
N ALA A 195 -1.90 13.40 -15.33
CA ALA A 195 -1.89 12.27 -16.27
C ALA A 195 -3.13 12.30 -17.18
N ILE A 196 -4.30 12.64 -16.65
CA ILE A 196 -5.55 12.79 -17.45
C ILE A 196 -5.39 13.91 -18.48
N ALA A 197 -4.87 15.07 -18.08
CA ALA A 197 -4.66 16.19 -19.00
C ALA A 197 -3.69 15.83 -20.14
N ARG A 198 -2.72 14.95 -19.88
CA ARG A 198 -1.70 14.54 -20.85
C ARG A 198 -2.13 13.38 -21.75
N TYR A 199 -2.81 12.38 -21.20
CA TYR A 199 -3.06 11.09 -21.87
C TYR A 199 -4.54 10.82 -22.14
N GLY A 200 -5.45 11.69 -21.69
CA GLY A 200 -6.88 11.41 -21.67
C GLY A 200 -7.27 10.52 -20.49
N ARG A 201 -8.56 10.52 -20.13
CA ARG A 201 -9.07 9.78 -18.97
C ARG A 201 -9.17 8.27 -19.27
N ASN A 202 -8.53 7.45 -18.43
CA ASN A 202 -8.55 5.99 -18.49
C ASN A 202 -8.92 5.42 -17.11
N VAL A 203 -10.08 4.79 -17.02
CA VAL A 203 -10.73 4.45 -15.74
C VAL A 203 -10.72 2.95 -15.52
N THR A 204 -10.38 2.54 -14.30
CA THR A 204 -10.61 1.17 -13.81
C THR A 204 -11.43 1.17 -12.52
N LYS A 205 -11.94 0.00 -12.14
CA LYS A 205 -12.72 -0.20 -10.91
C LYS A 205 -12.01 -1.19 -10.00
N MET A 206 -12.05 -0.97 -8.70
CA MET A 206 -11.51 -1.90 -7.72
C MET A 206 -12.35 -1.92 -6.44
N ASP A 207 -12.30 -3.05 -5.73
CA ASP A 207 -12.94 -3.21 -4.43
C ASP A 207 -11.86 -3.19 -3.33
N ALA A 208 -12.00 -2.29 -2.36
CA ALA A 208 -11.11 -2.24 -1.21
C ALA A 208 -11.59 -3.21 -0.12
N PHE A 209 -11.09 -4.45 -0.16
CA PHE A 209 -11.50 -5.52 0.75
C PHE A 209 -11.36 -5.14 2.22
N GLY A 210 -12.46 -5.27 2.98
CA GLY A 210 -12.50 -4.99 4.42
C GLY A 210 -12.28 -3.51 4.78
N CYS A 211 -12.25 -2.60 3.80
CA CYS A 211 -12.00 -1.19 4.01
C CYS A 211 -13.25 -0.47 4.51
N THR A 212 -13.09 0.28 5.61
CA THR A 212 -14.14 1.13 6.18
C THR A 212 -13.70 2.57 6.40
N SER A 213 -12.64 2.99 5.70
CA SER A 213 -12.14 4.36 5.74
C SER A 213 -12.01 4.89 4.32
N ARG A 214 -12.52 6.10 4.10
CA ARG A 214 -12.35 6.82 2.83
C ARG A 214 -10.87 7.06 2.53
N GLY A 215 -10.06 7.41 3.54
CA GLY A 215 -8.62 7.61 3.39
C GLY A 215 -7.90 6.35 2.93
N GLN A 216 -8.21 5.20 3.55
CA GLN A 216 -7.67 3.90 3.12
C GLN A 216 -8.12 3.53 1.69
N ALA A 217 -9.38 3.77 1.33
CA ALA A 217 -9.87 3.54 -0.03
C ALA A 217 -9.15 4.43 -1.06
N HIS A 218 -8.98 5.71 -0.76
CA HIS A 218 -8.26 6.65 -1.61
C HIS A 218 -6.79 6.22 -1.80
N ARG A 219 -6.10 5.84 -0.72
CA ARG A 219 -4.72 5.31 -0.79
C ARG A 219 -4.63 4.03 -1.61
N ALA A 220 -5.66 3.17 -1.60
CA ALA A 220 -5.69 1.97 -2.44
C ALA A 220 -5.78 2.32 -3.94
N GLY A 221 -6.68 3.24 -4.32
CA GLY A 221 -6.80 3.70 -5.71
C GLY A 221 -5.55 4.45 -6.19
N LEU A 222 -4.98 5.31 -5.33
CA LEU A 222 -3.78 6.07 -5.65
C LEU A 222 -2.56 5.13 -5.82
N TRP A 223 -2.47 4.07 -5.03
CA TRP A 223 -1.41 3.06 -5.20
C TRP A 223 -1.44 2.41 -6.58
N LEU A 224 -2.63 2.05 -7.06
CA LEU A 224 -2.80 1.48 -8.41
C LEU A 224 -2.32 2.47 -9.48
N ILE A 225 -2.85 3.70 -9.46
CA ILE A 225 -2.48 4.74 -10.44
C ILE A 225 -0.98 5.01 -10.41
N LYS A 226 -0.39 5.22 -9.23
CA LYS A 226 1.04 5.54 -9.12
C LYS A 226 1.93 4.37 -9.50
N THR A 227 1.52 3.12 -9.26
CA THR A 227 2.23 1.95 -9.76
C THR A 227 2.25 1.95 -11.29
N GLU A 228 1.09 2.11 -11.94
CA GLU A 228 0.99 2.08 -13.41
C GLU A 228 1.68 3.28 -14.10
N LEU A 229 1.77 4.43 -13.43
CA LEU A 229 2.43 5.64 -13.96
C LEU A 229 3.94 5.68 -13.69
N LEU A 230 4.41 5.17 -12.54
CA LEU A 230 5.81 5.29 -12.11
C LEU A 230 6.64 4.03 -12.40
N GLU A 231 6.04 2.85 -12.34
CA GLU A 231 6.71 1.55 -12.42
C GLU A 231 6.40 0.86 -13.75
N THR A 232 6.81 1.51 -14.84
CA THR A 232 6.38 1.15 -16.21
C THR A 232 7.27 0.12 -16.90
N GLN A 233 8.46 -0.13 -16.36
CA GLN A 233 9.48 -0.96 -17.00
C GLN A 233 9.55 -2.34 -16.36
N THR A 234 9.67 -3.37 -17.20
CA THR A 234 10.13 -4.70 -16.80
C THR A 234 11.50 -4.93 -17.43
N VAL A 235 12.39 -5.59 -16.70
CA VAL A 235 13.72 -5.95 -17.16
C VAL A 235 13.93 -7.45 -17.06
N ASP A 236 14.43 -8.03 -18.14
CA ASP A 236 14.81 -9.43 -18.24
C ASP A 236 16.31 -9.54 -18.53
N PHE A 237 17.01 -10.37 -17.75
CA PHE A 237 18.44 -10.64 -17.90
C PHE A 237 18.79 -12.01 -17.32
N SER A 238 20.02 -12.49 -17.55
CA SER A 238 20.49 -13.76 -17.02
C SER A 238 21.79 -13.58 -16.23
N VAL A 239 21.95 -14.32 -15.15
CA VAL A 239 23.10 -14.22 -14.25
C VAL A 239 23.67 -15.61 -13.96
N GLY A 240 24.90 -15.68 -13.45
CA GLY A 240 25.45 -16.93 -12.92
C GLY A 240 24.84 -17.30 -11.57
N ALA A 241 25.61 -17.98 -10.72
CA ALA A 241 25.19 -18.37 -9.37
C ALA A 241 24.78 -17.20 -8.45
N GLU A 242 25.08 -15.95 -8.82
CA GLU A 242 24.57 -14.76 -8.14
C GLU A 242 23.02 -14.70 -8.11
N GLY A 243 22.32 -15.37 -9.02
CA GLY A 243 20.85 -15.45 -9.01
C GLY A 243 20.26 -16.14 -7.78
N LEU A 244 21.03 -17.02 -7.12
CA LEU A 244 20.63 -17.70 -5.88
C LEU A 244 20.65 -16.79 -4.64
N ARG A 245 21.18 -15.55 -4.77
CA ARG A 245 21.24 -14.59 -3.65
C ARG A 245 19.91 -13.90 -3.40
N HIS A 246 18.95 -14.03 -4.30
CA HIS A 246 17.69 -13.28 -4.25
C HIS A 246 16.50 -14.22 -4.18
N VAL A 247 15.42 -13.71 -3.63
CA VAL A 247 14.09 -14.29 -3.73
C VAL A 247 13.15 -13.32 -4.45
N PRO A 248 12.06 -13.80 -5.06
CA PRO A 248 11.02 -12.92 -5.54
C PRO A 248 10.60 -11.94 -4.44
N GLY A 249 10.56 -10.65 -4.76
CA GLY A 249 10.33 -9.57 -3.80
C GLY A 249 11.52 -8.69 -3.50
N ASP A 250 12.73 -9.19 -3.66
CA ASP A 250 13.94 -8.42 -3.36
C ASP A 250 14.08 -7.25 -4.33
N VAL A 251 14.53 -6.11 -3.79
CA VAL A 251 14.88 -4.95 -4.60
C VAL A 251 16.33 -5.10 -5.05
N ILE A 252 16.57 -4.97 -6.35
CA ILE A 252 17.89 -4.99 -6.98
C ILE A 252 18.14 -3.65 -7.66
N GLU A 253 19.39 -3.24 -7.73
CA GLU A 253 19.82 -2.08 -8.50
C GLU A 253 20.45 -2.53 -9.81
N ILE A 254 20.14 -1.83 -10.91
CA ILE A 254 20.78 -2.05 -12.20
C ILE A 254 21.60 -0.83 -12.58
N CYS A 255 22.92 -1.02 -12.70
CA CYS A 255 23.89 -0.09 -13.26
C CYS A 255 24.14 -0.48 -14.72
N ASP A 256 23.27 0.02 -15.60
CA ASP A 256 23.34 -0.21 -17.04
C ASP A 256 23.99 0.99 -17.74
N ASP A 257 25.22 0.77 -18.20
CA ASP A 257 26.05 1.78 -18.87
C ASP A 257 25.44 2.22 -20.21
N ASP A 258 24.79 1.30 -20.95
CA ASP A 258 24.19 1.58 -22.25
C ASP A 258 22.96 2.49 -22.08
N TYR A 259 22.21 2.30 -20.99
CA TYR A 259 21.08 3.16 -20.62
C TYR A 259 21.53 4.50 -20.02
N ALA A 260 22.57 4.49 -19.17
CA ALA A 260 23.07 5.69 -18.51
C ALA A 260 23.89 6.61 -19.44
N GLY A 261 24.47 6.05 -20.50
CA GLY A 261 25.39 6.75 -21.41
C GLY A 261 26.76 7.04 -20.81
N ILE A 262 27.06 6.49 -19.63
CA ILE A 262 28.32 6.63 -18.88
C ILE A 262 28.61 5.34 -18.12
N SER A 263 29.88 5.11 -17.77
CA SER A 263 30.28 3.97 -16.92
C SER A 263 29.71 4.13 -15.50
N THR A 264 28.77 3.27 -15.13
CA THR A 264 28.08 3.27 -13.84
C THR A 264 28.31 2.01 -13.02
N GLY A 265 28.87 0.95 -13.60
CA GLY A 265 29.21 -0.26 -12.84
C GLY A 265 30.37 -1.03 -13.44
N GLY A 266 30.95 -1.94 -12.65
CA GLY A 266 32.01 -2.82 -13.10
C GLY A 266 32.54 -3.74 -11.99
N ARG A 267 33.84 -4.07 -12.07
CA ARG A 267 34.59 -4.88 -11.11
C ARG A 267 35.74 -4.09 -10.49
N VAL A 268 36.03 -4.37 -9.22
CA VAL A 268 37.23 -3.85 -8.55
C VAL A 268 38.42 -4.71 -8.97
N LEU A 269 39.49 -4.10 -9.49
CA LEU A 269 40.72 -4.81 -9.87
C LEU A 269 41.75 -4.89 -8.74
N ALA A 270 41.78 -3.91 -7.83
CA ALA A 270 42.69 -3.92 -6.69
C ALA A 270 42.11 -3.10 -5.53
N VAL A 271 42.40 -3.54 -4.30
CA VAL A 271 41.98 -2.89 -3.06
C VAL A 271 43.21 -2.52 -2.22
N ASN A 272 43.36 -1.24 -1.89
CA ASN A 272 44.36 -0.77 -0.93
C ASN A 272 43.65 -0.12 0.27
N SER A 273 43.51 -0.89 1.35
CA SER A 273 42.82 -0.45 2.56
C SER A 273 43.60 0.63 3.33
N GLN A 274 44.94 0.63 3.25
CA GLN A 274 45.79 1.61 3.93
C GLN A 274 45.61 3.01 3.34
N THR A 275 45.57 3.12 2.01
CA THR A 275 45.37 4.40 1.31
C THR A 275 43.90 4.71 1.01
N ARG A 276 43.01 3.75 1.32
CA ARG A 276 41.57 3.77 0.99
C ARG A 276 41.32 3.96 -0.50
N THR A 277 42.06 3.23 -1.33
CA THR A 277 42.02 3.35 -2.78
C THR A 277 41.54 2.05 -3.41
N LEU A 278 40.56 2.16 -4.28
CA LEU A 278 40.08 1.08 -5.15
C LEU A 278 40.58 1.36 -6.56
N THR A 279 41.07 0.34 -7.26
CA THR A 279 41.35 0.42 -8.69
C THR A 279 40.21 -0.25 -9.43
N LEU A 280 39.52 0.47 -10.30
CA LEU A 280 38.37 -0.04 -11.07
C LEU A 280 38.82 -0.62 -12.41
N ASP A 281 37.97 -1.47 -12.98
CA ASP A 281 38.15 -2.10 -14.29
C ASP A 281 37.97 -1.16 -15.49
N ARG A 282 37.40 0.03 -15.26
CA ARG A 282 37.15 1.05 -16.28
C ARG A 282 37.22 2.45 -15.69
N GLU A 283 37.40 3.43 -16.56
CA GLU A 283 37.43 4.83 -16.17
C GLU A 283 36.06 5.33 -15.73
N ILE A 284 36.06 6.19 -14.71
CA ILE A 284 34.89 6.90 -14.21
C ILE A 284 35.19 8.40 -14.15
N THR A 285 34.15 9.21 -14.32
CA THR A 285 34.23 10.67 -14.20
C THR A 285 33.34 11.14 -13.05
N LEU A 286 33.88 11.99 -12.17
CA LEU A 286 33.09 12.61 -11.12
C LEU A 286 32.35 13.84 -11.64
N PRO A 287 31.11 14.09 -11.18
CA PRO A 287 30.41 15.31 -11.47
C PRO A 287 31.09 16.52 -10.80
N SER A 288 30.90 17.71 -11.36
CA SER A 288 31.46 18.96 -10.83
C SER A 288 30.84 19.41 -9.50
N SER A 289 29.69 18.84 -9.12
CA SER A 289 28.99 19.14 -7.87
C SER A 289 28.18 17.95 -7.38
N GLY A 290 27.88 17.94 -6.07
CA GLY A 290 27.15 16.87 -5.39
C GLY A 290 28.03 15.70 -4.94
N THR A 291 27.50 14.91 -4.02
CA THR A 291 28.20 13.75 -3.45
C THR A 291 28.05 12.54 -4.34
N THR A 292 29.18 11.94 -4.76
CA THR A 292 29.18 10.65 -5.46
C THR A 292 29.44 9.54 -4.46
N LEU A 293 28.62 8.48 -4.52
CA LEU A 293 28.86 7.26 -3.74
C LEU A 293 29.25 6.12 -4.68
N ILE A 294 30.09 5.22 -4.20
CA ILE A 294 30.34 3.92 -4.81
C ILE A 294 29.71 2.84 -3.92
N SER A 295 28.84 2.04 -4.52
CA SER A 295 28.24 0.85 -3.92
C SER A 295 29.16 -0.33 -4.14
N LEU A 296 29.42 -1.07 -3.07
CA LEU A 296 30.28 -2.25 -2.99
C LEU A 296 29.55 -3.35 -2.23
N VAL A 297 30.18 -4.51 -2.12
CA VAL A 297 29.70 -5.64 -1.33
C VAL A 297 30.73 -5.94 -0.25
N ASP A 298 30.32 -5.95 1.01
CA ASP A 298 31.20 -6.28 2.13
C ASP A 298 31.46 -7.79 2.24
N GLY A 299 32.34 -8.20 3.17
CA GLY A 299 32.68 -9.61 3.40
C GLY A 299 31.51 -10.48 3.88
N SER A 300 30.40 -9.89 4.32
CA SER A 300 29.16 -10.58 4.68
C SER A 300 28.20 -10.71 3.50
N GLY A 301 28.54 -10.12 2.34
CA GLY A 301 27.69 -10.12 1.15
C GLY A 301 26.65 -9.01 1.13
N ASN A 302 26.73 -8.02 2.03
CA ASN A 302 25.76 -6.92 2.08
C ASN A 302 26.19 -5.75 1.19
N PRO A 303 25.26 -5.07 0.52
CA PRO A 303 25.55 -3.87 -0.24
C PRO A 303 25.88 -2.70 0.69
N VAL A 304 27.04 -2.08 0.50
CA VAL A 304 27.51 -0.92 1.27
C VAL A 304 27.85 0.21 0.33
N SER A 305 27.33 1.41 0.58
CA SER A 305 27.69 2.62 -0.17
C SER A 305 28.67 3.49 0.62
N VAL A 306 29.76 3.91 -0.02
CA VAL A 306 30.78 4.80 0.56
C VAL A 306 31.02 6.00 -0.34
N GLU A 307 31.35 7.14 0.25
CA GLU A 307 31.61 8.38 -0.47
C GLU A 307 32.92 8.29 -1.26
N VAL A 308 32.89 8.73 -2.51
CA VAL A 308 34.06 8.92 -3.35
C VAL A 308 34.65 10.31 -3.10
N GLN A 309 35.90 10.35 -2.65
CA GLN A 309 36.61 11.59 -2.30
C GLN A 309 37.38 12.18 -3.50
N SER A 310 37.99 11.31 -4.31
CA SER A 310 38.73 11.73 -5.50
C SER A 310 38.94 10.57 -6.46
N VAL A 311 39.12 10.88 -7.74
CA VAL A 311 39.52 9.92 -8.77
C VAL A 311 40.83 10.38 -9.39
N THR A 312 41.79 9.46 -9.55
CA THR A 312 43.08 9.69 -10.20
C THR A 312 43.22 8.76 -11.39
N ASP A 313 43.71 9.28 -12.51
CA ASP A 313 43.87 8.53 -13.77
C ASP A 313 42.57 7.86 -14.28
N GLY A 314 41.40 8.38 -13.88
CA GLY A 314 40.09 7.81 -14.21
C GLY A 314 39.73 6.50 -13.49
N VAL A 315 40.71 5.71 -13.02
CA VAL A 315 40.49 4.35 -12.50
C VAL A 315 40.81 4.18 -11.02
N LYS A 316 41.62 5.05 -10.40
CA LYS A 316 41.97 4.96 -8.98
C LYS A 316 41.04 5.84 -8.16
N VAL A 317 40.15 5.20 -7.42
CA VAL A 317 39.08 5.84 -6.65
C VAL A 317 39.44 5.85 -5.17
N LYS A 318 39.64 7.03 -4.60
CA LYS A 318 39.82 7.20 -3.16
C LYS A 318 38.46 7.32 -2.49
N VAL A 319 38.19 6.47 -1.51
CA VAL A 319 36.91 6.42 -0.78
C VAL A 319 37.07 6.86 0.67
N SER A 320 35.97 7.29 1.29
CA SER A 320 35.98 7.71 2.70
C SER A 320 36.44 6.59 3.65
N ARG A 321 36.03 5.35 3.34
CA ARG A 321 36.50 4.10 3.96
C ARG A 321 36.36 2.96 2.96
N VAL A 322 37.22 1.95 3.07
CA VAL A 322 37.04 0.67 2.36
C VAL A 322 36.22 -0.23 3.28
N PRO A 323 35.03 -0.71 2.86
CA PRO A 323 34.25 -1.66 3.66
C PRO A 323 35.04 -2.96 3.92
N ASP A 324 34.85 -3.55 5.09
CA ASP A 324 35.55 -4.77 5.48
C ASP A 324 35.17 -5.93 4.54
N GLY A 325 36.18 -6.66 4.06
CA GLY A 325 35.99 -7.83 3.19
C GLY A 325 35.69 -7.53 1.72
N VAL A 326 35.74 -6.27 1.28
CA VAL A 326 35.78 -5.96 -0.16
C VAL A 326 37.04 -6.57 -0.76
N ALA A 327 36.88 -7.30 -1.88
CA ALA A 327 37.94 -8.05 -2.52
C ALA A 327 38.13 -7.65 -3.98
N GLU A 328 39.22 -8.13 -4.58
CA GLU A 328 39.37 -8.11 -6.03
C GLU A 328 38.21 -8.86 -6.69
N TYR A 329 37.77 -8.37 -7.83
CA TYR A 329 36.59 -8.79 -8.58
C TYR A 329 35.24 -8.60 -7.86
N SER A 330 35.19 -7.89 -6.73
CA SER A 330 33.92 -7.41 -6.18
C SER A 330 33.19 -6.51 -7.18
N VAL A 331 31.88 -6.62 -7.22
CA VAL A 331 31.00 -5.76 -8.03
C VAL A 331 30.98 -4.35 -7.44
N TRP A 332 31.04 -3.34 -8.31
CA TRP A 332 30.76 -1.96 -7.92
C TRP A 332 29.69 -1.31 -8.78
N GLY A 333 29.00 -0.32 -8.21
CA GLY A 333 28.05 0.54 -8.89
C GLY A 333 28.14 1.99 -8.38
N LEU A 334 28.09 2.97 -9.26
CA LEU A 334 28.13 4.39 -8.91
C LEU A 334 26.73 4.94 -8.66
N LYS A 335 26.64 5.79 -7.63
CA LYS A 335 25.47 6.59 -7.31
C LYS A 335 25.86 8.05 -7.49
N LEU A 336 25.43 8.62 -8.61
CA LEU A 336 25.73 9.99 -8.99
C LEU A 336 24.56 10.89 -8.59
N PRO A 337 24.83 12.12 -8.14
CA PRO A 337 23.78 13.09 -7.78
C PRO A 337 22.86 13.45 -8.95
N THR A 338 23.36 13.35 -10.18
CA THR A 338 22.63 13.67 -11.42
C THR A 338 21.95 12.46 -12.05
N LEU A 339 22.20 11.25 -11.57
CA LEU A 339 21.67 10.01 -12.14
C LEU A 339 20.75 9.33 -11.13
N ARG A 340 19.49 9.14 -11.52
CA ARG A 340 18.54 8.38 -10.71
C ARG A 340 18.96 6.91 -10.69
N GLN A 341 19.04 6.34 -9.49
CA GLN A 341 19.21 4.90 -9.32
C GLN A 341 18.06 4.16 -9.99
N ARG A 342 18.40 3.09 -10.71
CA ARG A 342 17.41 2.22 -11.34
C ARG A 342 17.21 1.01 -10.45
N LEU A 343 16.16 1.08 -9.64
CA LEU A 343 15.76 -0.01 -8.76
C LEU A 343 14.68 -0.85 -9.44
N PHE A 344 14.74 -2.15 -9.25
CA PHE A 344 13.77 -3.11 -9.76
C PHE A 344 13.45 -4.12 -8.66
N ARG A 345 12.19 -4.50 -8.51
CA ARG A 345 11.74 -5.58 -7.64
C ARG A 345 11.71 -6.88 -8.43
N CYS A 346 12.43 -7.89 -7.96
CA CYS A 346 12.43 -9.21 -8.57
C CYS A 346 11.03 -9.83 -8.51
N VAL A 347 10.53 -10.32 -9.65
CA VAL A 347 9.23 -10.99 -9.75
C VAL A 347 9.42 -12.50 -9.94
N SER A 348 10.45 -12.89 -10.70
CA SER A 348 10.72 -14.28 -11.02
C SER A 348 12.22 -14.53 -11.12
N ILE A 349 12.62 -15.71 -10.64
CA ILE A 349 13.95 -16.28 -10.80
C ILE A 349 13.75 -17.69 -11.33
N ARG A 350 14.33 -18.00 -12.49
CA ARG A 350 14.22 -19.31 -13.12
C ARG A 350 15.62 -19.85 -13.44
N GLU A 351 15.92 -21.03 -12.92
CA GLU A 351 17.14 -21.76 -13.29
C GLU A 351 17.03 -22.26 -14.74
N ASN A 352 18.11 -22.11 -15.50
CA ASN A 352 18.27 -22.64 -16.84
C ASN A 352 19.14 -23.92 -16.80
N ASP A 353 19.13 -24.71 -17.88
CA ASP A 353 19.82 -26.01 -17.95
C ASP A 353 21.36 -25.91 -17.99
N ASP A 354 21.92 -24.70 -18.03
CA ASP A 354 23.36 -24.40 -18.11
C ASP A 354 23.94 -23.85 -16.80
N GLY A 355 23.17 -23.84 -15.71
CA GLY A 355 23.59 -23.30 -14.41
C GLY A 355 23.50 -21.77 -14.31
N THR A 356 22.91 -21.11 -15.32
CA THR A 356 22.53 -19.69 -15.24
C THR A 356 21.10 -19.53 -14.72
N TYR A 357 20.77 -18.31 -14.27
CA TYR A 357 19.47 -17.96 -13.73
C TYR A 357 18.90 -16.79 -14.51
N ALA A 358 17.73 -16.96 -15.09
CA ALA A 358 16.95 -15.89 -15.70
C ALA A 358 16.21 -15.10 -14.61
N ILE A 359 16.40 -13.79 -14.59
CA ILE A 359 15.74 -12.86 -13.67
C ILE A 359 14.79 -11.97 -14.45
N THR A 360 13.55 -11.89 -13.99
CA THR A 360 12.57 -10.90 -14.43
C THR A 360 12.25 -10.00 -13.24
N ALA A 361 12.38 -8.68 -13.44
CA ALA A 361 12.13 -7.69 -12.40
C ALA A 361 11.34 -6.49 -12.93
N VAL A 362 10.50 -5.90 -12.09
CA VAL A 362 9.68 -4.72 -12.44
C VAL A 362 10.25 -3.50 -11.75
N GLN A 363 10.23 -2.36 -12.42
CA GLN A 363 10.74 -1.10 -11.89
C GLN A 363 10.17 -0.82 -10.50
N HIS A 364 11.03 -0.39 -9.58
CA HIS A 364 10.63 -0.04 -8.22
C HIS A 364 10.92 1.43 -7.97
N VAL A 365 9.92 2.17 -7.50
CA VAL A 365 10.03 3.59 -7.16
C VAL A 365 9.75 3.76 -5.66
N PRO A 366 10.79 3.86 -4.80
CA PRO A 366 10.61 3.94 -3.35
C PRO A 366 9.75 5.13 -2.91
N GLU A 367 9.80 6.25 -3.64
CA GLU A 367 9.02 7.45 -3.32
C GLU A 367 7.51 7.27 -3.52
N LYS A 368 7.07 6.21 -4.23
CA LYS A 368 5.67 5.87 -4.48
C LYS A 368 4.87 5.80 -3.18
N GLU A 369 5.42 5.18 -2.14
CA GLU A 369 4.71 5.01 -0.88
C GLU A 369 4.42 6.34 -0.20
N THR A 370 5.41 7.22 -0.10
CA THR A 370 5.24 8.56 0.48
C THR A 370 4.23 9.40 -0.31
N ILE A 371 4.23 9.29 -1.64
CA ILE A 371 3.24 9.97 -2.49
C ILE A 371 1.83 9.47 -2.18
N VAL A 372 1.66 8.16 -1.99
CA VAL A 372 0.37 7.54 -1.70
C VAL A 372 -0.11 7.87 -0.30
N ASP A 373 0.75 7.72 0.71
CA ASP A 373 0.39 7.95 2.12
C ASP A 373 -0.04 9.40 2.37
N ASN A 374 0.54 10.37 1.65
CA ASN A 374 0.21 11.79 1.77
C ASN A 374 -0.75 12.30 0.68
N GLY A 375 -1.29 11.41 -0.16
CA GLY A 375 -2.06 11.81 -1.34
C GLY A 375 -3.53 12.10 -1.08
N ALA A 376 -4.07 11.67 0.06
CA ALA A 376 -5.45 11.92 0.42
C ALA A 376 -5.62 13.34 1.00
N HIS A 377 -6.52 14.13 0.41
CA HIS A 377 -6.98 15.40 0.96
C HIS A 377 -8.46 15.58 0.65
N PHE A 378 -9.26 15.79 1.68
CA PHE A 378 -10.71 15.92 1.56
C PHE A 378 -11.15 17.28 2.13
N ASP A 379 -11.72 18.13 1.28
CA ASP A 379 -12.34 19.36 1.72
C ASP A 379 -13.59 19.05 2.55
N GLY A 380 -13.72 19.69 3.71
CA GLY A 380 -14.78 19.43 4.69
C GLY A 380 -16.23 19.61 4.19
N GLU A 381 -16.42 20.21 3.01
CA GLU A 381 -17.73 20.37 2.36
C GLU A 381 -17.98 19.36 1.22
N GLN A 382 -16.97 18.63 0.73
CA GLN A 382 -17.09 17.68 -0.38
C GLN A 382 -17.15 16.22 0.11
N SER A 383 -18.30 15.85 0.66
CA SER A 383 -18.71 14.44 0.87
C SER A 383 -19.17 13.78 -0.44
N GLY A 384 -18.49 14.05 -1.55
CA GLY A 384 -18.87 13.59 -2.88
C GLY A 384 -18.27 12.23 -3.22
N THR A 385 -18.74 11.15 -2.59
CA THR A 385 -18.64 9.82 -3.20
C THR A 385 -19.49 9.81 -4.47
N VAL A 386 -18.98 9.25 -5.56
CA VAL A 386 -19.59 9.35 -6.90
C VAL A 386 -20.98 8.71 -6.97
N ASN A 387 -21.29 7.79 -6.05
CA ASN A 387 -22.63 7.26 -5.85
C ASN A 387 -23.27 7.92 -4.62
N GLY A 388 -24.39 8.57 -4.88
CA GLY A 388 -25.00 9.56 -4.02
C GLY A 388 -25.40 9.03 -2.65
N VAL A 389 -25.27 9.94 -1.68
CA VAL A 389 -25.97 9.86 -0.40
C VAL A 389 -27.45 9.63 -0.70
N THR A 390 -27.93 8.40 -0.51
CA THR A 390 -29.37 8.12 -0.63
C THR A 390 -30.02 8.71 0.61
N PRO A 391 -30.87 9.76 0.49
CA PRO A 391 -31.50 10.35 1.65
C PRO A 391 -32.31 9.27 2.37
N PRO A 392 -32.16 9.12 3.70
CA PRO A 392 -32.89 8.09 4.41
C PRO A 392 -34.40 8.39 4.33
N ALA A 393 -35.20 7.35 4.08
CA ALA A 393 -36.65 7.52 4.06
C ALA A 393 -37.15 7.97 5.43
N VAL A 394 -37.96 9.03 5.47
CA VAL A 394 -38.70 9.40 6.69
C VAL A 394 -39.83 8.39 6.88
N GLN A 395 -39.81 7.70 8.01
CA GLN A 395 -40.81 6.69 8.40
C GLN A 395 -41.48 7.10 9.71
N HIS A 396 -42.70 6.61 9.93
CA HIS A 396 -43.46 6.82 11.17
C HIS A 396 -43.51 8.29 11.64
N LEU A 397 -43.61 9.24 10.71
CA LEU A 397 -43.78 10.64 11.07
C LEU A 397 -45.08 10.81 11.87
N THR A 398 -44.93 11.26 13.11
CA THR A 398 -46.02 11.60 14.02
C THR A 398 -45.87 13.07 14.42
N ALA A 399 -47.00 13.76 14.48
CA ALA A 399 -47.08 15.12 14.97
C ALA A 399 -48.13 15.17 16.08
N GLU A 400 -47.69 15.46 17.30
CA GLU A 400 -48.56 15.65 18.46
C GLU A 400 -48.76 17.15 18.66
N VAL A 401 -50.01 17.61 18.52
CA VAL A 401 -50.36 19.01 18.75
C VAL A 401 -50.96 19.14 20.14
N THR A 402 -50.33 19.96 20.99
CA THR A 402 -50.88 20.33 22.29
C THR A 402 -51.27 21.80 22.25
N ALA A 403 -52.54 22.09 22.56
CA ALA A 403 -53.03 23.45 22.71
C ALA A 403 -53.16 23.75 24.20
N ASP A 404 -52.38 24.70 24.71
CA ASP A 404 -52.53 25.23 26.06
C ASP A 404 -52.60 26.76 25.98
N SER A 405 -53.60 27.35 26.64
CA SER A 405 -53.74 28.80 26.86
C SER A 405 -53.51 29.73 25.65
N GLY A 406 -53.85 29.30 24.44
CA GLY A 406 -53.78 30.11 23.21
C GLY A 406 -52.50 29.93 22.39
N GLU A 407 -51.59 29.05 22.83
CA GLU A 407 -50.41 28.66 22.08
C GLU A 407 -50.54 27.20 21.57
N TYR A 408 -50.15 26.97 20.32
CA TYR A 408 -50.07 25.64 19.73
C TYR A 408 -48.62 25.16 19.80
N GLN A 409 -48.38 24.05 20.50
CA GLN A 409 -47.10 23.36 20.49
C GLN A 409 -47.21 22.12 19.62
N VAL A 410 -46.21 21.90 18.76
CA VAL A 410 -46.18 20.74 17.86
C VAL A 410 -44.92 19.95 18.11
N LEU A 411 -45.07 18.75 18.65
CA LEU A 411 -43.97 17.80 18.77
C LEU A 411 -43.99 16.87 17.56
N ALA A 412 -43.02 17.03 16.67
CA ALA A 412 -42.81 16.13 15.55
C ALA A 412 -41.76 15.08 15.90
N ARG A 413 -42.08 13.80 15.65
CA ARG A 413 -41.15 12.66 15.77
C ARG A 413 -41.22 11.83 14.50
N TRP A 414 -40.08 11.42 14.00
CA TRP A 414 -40.00 10.48 12.89
C TRP A 414 -38.85 9.51 13.09
N ASP A 415 -38.86 8.43 12.32
CA ASP A 415 -37.77 7.50 12.23
C ASP A 415 -37.08 7.68 10.90
N THR A 416 -35.76 7.49 10.90
CA THR A 416 -35.03 7.18 9.68
C THR A 416 -34.41 5.79 9.84
N PRO A 417 -34.59 4.88 8.87
CA PRO A 417 -34.02 3.54 8.96
C PRO A 417 -32.48 3.56 8.91
N LYS A 418 -31.89 4.71 8.53
CA LYS A 418 -30.45 4.95 8.45
C LYS A 418 -30.15 6.35 8.99
N VAL A 419 -29.02 6.50 9.67
CA VAL A 419 -28.43 7.81 10.02
C VAL A 419 -27.37 8.09 8.97
N VAL A 420 -27.43 9.25 8.34
CA VAL A 420 -26.57 9.65 7.24
C VAL A 420 -26.01 11.03 7.54
N LYS A 421 -24.68 11.17 7.50
CA LYS A 421 -24.00 12.43 7.78
C LYS A 421 -24.35 13.48 6.71
N GLY A 422 -24.63 14.72 7.14
CA GLY A 422 -24.99 15.83 6.25
C GLY A 422 -26.47 15.94 5.89
N VAL A 423 -27.32 15.00 6.33
CA VAL A 423 -28.78 15.13 6.18
C VAL A 423 -29.34 16.06 7.25
N SER A 424 -30.12 17.07 6.82
CA SER A 424 -30.92 17.90 7.71
C SER A 424 -32.38 17.86 7.28
N PHE A 425 -33.28 17.82 8.26
CA PHE A 425 -34.72 17.84 8.05
C PHE A 425 -35.23 19.27 8.19
N MET A 426 -36.08 19.70 7.25
CA MET A 426 -36.76 20.99 7.32
C MET A 426 -38.23 20.75 7.68
N LEU A 427 -38.64 21.26 8.82
CA LEU A 427 -40.03 21.25 9.27
C LEU A 427 -40.66 22.60 8.96
N ARG A 428 -41.85 22.58 8.38
CA ARG A 428 -42.66 23.77 8.09
C ARG A 428 -44.02 23.62 8.77
N LEU A 429 -44.32 24.53 9.67
CA LEU A 429 -45.64 24.62 10.28
C LEU A 429 -46.47 25.66 9.50
N THR A 430 -47.61 25.24 8.96
CA THR A 430 -48.56 26.13 8.28
C THR A 430 -49.89 26.15 9.01
N VAL A 431 -50.57 27.29 8.93
CA VAL A 431 -51.94 27.47 9.43
C VAL A 431 -52.82 27.93 8.28
N ALA A 432 -54.01 27.34 8.18
CA ALA A 432 -55.03 27.80 7.24
C ALA A 432 -55.66 29.09 7.78
N ALA A 433 -55.58 30.17 7.02
CA ALA A 433 -56.27 31.42 7.32
C ALA A 433 -57.76 31.31 6.94
N ASP A 434 -58.58 32.19 7.49
CA ASP A 434 -60.04 32.21 7.29
C ASP A 434 -60.44 32.42 5.81
N ASP A 435 -59.54 32.95 4.98
CA ASP A 435 -59.69 33.12 3.54
C ASP A 435 -59.29 31.87 2.72
N GLY A 436 -58.95 30.77 3.39
CA GLY A 436 -58.52 29.50 2.79
C GLY A 436 -57.05 29.49 2.33
N SER A 437 -56.28 30.57 2.55
CA SER A 437 -54.85 30.60 2.25
C SER A 437 -54.01 29.91 3.32
N GLU A 438 -52.98 29.16 2.92
CA GLU A 438 -52.00 28.61 3.87
C GLU A 438 -50.94 29.65 4.20
N ARG A 439 -50.75 29.94 5.49
CA ARG A 439 -49.72 30.85 5.98
C ARG A 439 -48.65 30.08 6.73
N LEU A 440 -47.39 30.30 6.38
CA LEU A 440 -46.25 29.72 7.08
C LEU A 440 -46.08 30.40 8.44
N VAL A 441 -46.17 29.61 9.51
CA VAL A 441 -46.02 30.07 10.90
C VAL A 441 -44.57 29.98 11.34
N SER A 442 -43.91 28.87 11.04
CA SER A 442 -42.51 28.65 11.42
C SER A 442 -41.81 27.67 10.48
N THR A 443 -40.49 27.82 10.39
CA THR A 443 -39.61 26.85 9.74
C THR A 443 -38.46 26.52 10.68
N ALA A 444 -38.17 25.24 10.82
CA ALA A 444 -37.03 24.75 11.59
C ALA A 444 -36.19 23.81 10.74
N ARG A 445 -34.87 23.86 10.93
CA ARG A 445 -33.94 22.86 10.42
C ARG A 445 -33.34 22.12 11.60
N THR A 446 -33.32 20.79 11.53
CA THR A 446 -32.72 19.95 12.56
C THR A 446 -32.00 18.77 11.92
N THR A 447 -30.94 18.28 12.58
CA THR A 447 -30.30 17.00 12.25
C THR A 447 -30.83 15.85 13.12
N GLU A 448 -31.66 16.16 14.11
CA GLU A 448 -32.31 15.19 14.99
C GLU A 448 -33.63 14.71 14.39
N THR A 449 -34.10 13.54 14.82
CA THR A 449 -35.37 12.95 14.36
C THR A 449 -36.56 13.29 15.26
N THR A 450 -36.40 14.29 16.13
CA THR A 450 -37.43 14.85 17.00
C THR A 450 -37.26 16.36 17.05
N TYR A 451 -38.37 17.11 16.96
CA TYR A 451 -38.36 18.57 17.07
C TYR A 451 -39.64 19.04 17.76
N ARG A 452 -39.50 19.99 18.68
CA ARG A 452 -40.61 20.57 19.47
C ARG A 452 -40.76 22.05 19.17
#